data_AF-J1HLV5-F1
#
_entry.id   AF-J1HLV5-F1
#
_cell.length_a   1.000
_cell.length_b   1.000
_cell.length_c   1.000
_cell.angle_alpha   90.00
_cell.angle_beta   90.00
_cell.angle_gamma   90.00
#
_symmetry.space_group_name_H-M   'P 1'
#
loop_
_entity.id
_entity.type
_entity.pdbx_description
1 polymer ?
#
loop_
_entity_poly.entity_id
_entity_poly.type
_entity_poly.pdbx_seq_one_letter_code
_entity_poly.pdbx_strand_id
1 'polypeptide(L)'
;MIASVALGNTDDHLRNHGFLASRGSWTLSPAFDVNPNPDPMARRSTSIAGADTFPEETEGLLALAEDCDITRESARERIGAVVDHLAPWRECARSNRLSEHDITMMAEAIAPRLEALGKAARAR
;
A
#
# COMPACT_ATOMS: atom_id res chain seq x y z
N MET A 1 -5.04 -2.92 0.32
CA MET A 1 -4.59 -2.13 -0.85
C MET A 1 -3.83 -0.87 -0.45
N ILE A 2 -4.37 0.02 0.40
CA ILE A 2 -3.67 1.25 0.83
C ILE A 2 -2.23 0.97 1.28
N ALA A 3 -2.00 -0.03 2.14
CA ALA A 3 -0.65 -0.39 2.59
C ALA A 3 0.26 -0.90 1.44
N SER A 4 -0.28 -1.63 0.46
CA SER A 4 0.50 -2.06 -0.71
C SER A 4 0.92 -0.85 -1.56
N VAL A 5 0.01 0.11 -1.78
CA VAL A 5 0.37 1.39 -2.42
C VAL A 5 1.42 2.12 -1.59
N ALA A 6 1.18 2.33 -0.29
CA ALA A 6 2.12 3.03 0.58
C ALA A 6 3.54 2.44 0.57
N LEU A 7 3.64 1.12 0.53
CA LEU A 7 4.91 0.40 0.50
C LEU A 7 5.51 0.27 -0.92
N GLY A 8 4.80 0.67 -1.98
CA GLY A 8 5.23 0.43 -3.35
C GLY A 8 5.29 -1.06 -3.72
N ASN A 9 4.43 -1.88 -3.12
CA ASN A 9 4.32 -3.30 -3.45
C ASN A 9 3.57 -3.47 -4.78
N THR A 10 4.33 -3.59 -5.87
CA THR A 10 3.80 -3.74 -7.23
C THR A 10 3.51 -5.19 -7.60
N ASP A 11 4.09 -6.19 -6.92
CA ASP A 11 3.83 -7.60 -7.24
C ASP A 11 2.69 -8.20 -6.39
N ASP A 12 1.56 -7.51 -6.37
CA ASP A 12 0.37 -7.88 -5.59
C ASP A 12 -0.59 -8.79 -6.36
N HIS A 13 -0.04 -9.75 -7.12
CA HIS A 13 -0.86 -10.64 -7.95
C HIS A 13 -1.78 -11.54 -7.10
N LEU A 14 -2.85 -12.07 -7.71
CA LEU A 14 -3.86 -12.88 -7.00
C LEU A 14 -3.31 -14.11 -6.26
N ARG A 15 -2.14 -14.63 -6.66
CA ARG A 15 -1.46 -15.72 -5.94
C ARG A 15 -0.86 -15.29 -4.58
N ASN A 16 -0.72 -13.99 -4.34
CA ASN A 16 -0.28 -13.41 -3.06
C ASN A 16 -1.46 -13.12 -2.11
N HIS A 17 -2.65 -13.62 -2.45
CA HIS A 17 -3.83 -13.61 -1.60
C HIS A 17 -4.21 -15.04 -1.22
N GLY A 18 -4.04 -15.36 0.07
CA GLY A 18 -4.36 -16.65 0.64
C GLY A 18 -5.66 -16.65 1.44
N PHE A 19 -6.28 -17.82 1.54
CA PHE A 19 -7.38 -18.08 2.46
C PHE A 19 -7.02 -19.28 3.35
N LEU A 20 -7.31 -19.15 4.64
CA LEU A 20 -7.17 -20.22 5.61
C LEU A 20 -8.52 -20.92 5.75
N ALA A 21 -8.55 -22.23 5.52
CA ALA A 21 -9.72 -23.07 5.76
C ALA A 21 -9.75 -23.51 7.23
N SER A 22 -10.87 -23.23 7.91
CA SER A 22 -11.10 -23.70 9.28
C SER A 22 -12.58 -24.01 9.51
N ARG A 23 -12.86 -25.25 9.96
CA ARG A 23 -14.21 -25.71 10.37
C ARG A 23 -15.33 -25.36 9.37
N GLY A 24 -15.07 -25.51 8.07
CA GLY A 24 -16.06 -25.24 7.02
C GLY A 24 -16.22 -23.76 6.63
N SER A 25 -15.33 -22.88 7.12
CA SER A 25 -15.26 -21.46 6.75
C SER A 25 -13.89 -21.12 6.16
N TRP A 26 -13.87 -20.04 5.37
CA TRP A 26 -12.66 -19.45 4.82
C TRP A 26 -12.47 -18.05 5.38
N THR A 27 -11.27 -17.77 5.86
CA THR A 27 -10.86 -16.42 6.28
C THR A 27 -9.62 -16.02 5.50
N LEU A 28 -9.48 -14.73 5.18
CA LEU A 28 -8.23 -14.21 4.61
C LEU A 28 -7.03 -14.60 5.47
N SER A 29 -5.95 -15.04 4.84
CA SER A 29 -4.67 -15.23 5.54
C SER A 29 -4.11 -13.87 5.99
N PRO A 30 -3.18 -13.85 6.96
CA PRO A 30 -2.28 -12.72 7.11
C PRO A 30 -1.64 -12.36 5.76
N ALA A 31 -1.31 -11.08 5.59
CA ALA A 31 -0.56 -10.65 4.42
C ALA A 31 0.83 -11.30 4.41
N PHE A 32 1.30 -11.70 3.23
CA PHE A 32 2.61 -12.30 2.99
C PHE A 32 3.16 -11.77 1.67
N ASP A 33 4.46 -11.96 1.45
CA ASP A 33 5.17 -11.54 0.23
C ASP A 33 4.90 -10.07 -0.16
N VAL A 34 5.08 -9.18 0.81
CA VAL A 34 4.95 -7.73 0.62
C VAL A 34 6.33 -7.13 0.55
N ASN A 35 6.75 -6.68 -0.64
CA ASN A 35 8.06 -6.07 -0.86
C ASN A 35 7.93 -4.77 -1.66
N PRO A 36 8.57 -3.67 -1.24
CA PRO A 36 8.68 -2.47 -2.06
C PRO A 36 9.41 -2.77 -3.36
N ASN A 37 8.91 -2.25 -4.47
CA ASN A 37 9.64 -2.22 -5.73
C ASN A 37 10.29 -0.83 -5.92
N PRO A 38 11.63 -0.72 -5.86
CA PRO A 38 12.34 0.55 -6.02
C PRO A 38 12.26 1.09 -7.45
N ASP A 39 11.88 0.28 -8.45
CA ASP A 39 11.74 0.74 -9.83
C ASP A 39 10.54 1.72 -9.94
N PRO A 40 10.79 3.01 -10.23
CA PRO A 40 9.72 4.00 -10.34
C PRO A 40 8.81 3.78 -11.56
N MET A 41 9.26 2.99 -12.55
CA MET A 41 8.51 2.66 -13.77
C MET A 41 7.72 1.36 -13.62
N ALA A 42 7.87 0.65 -12.50
CA ALA A 42 7.17 -0.60 -12.29
C ALA A 42 5.65 -0.39 -12.22
N ARG A 43 4.95 -1.15 -13.06
CA ARG A 43 3.49 -1.26 -13.03
C ARG A 43 3.11 -2.31 -11.98
N ARG A 44 2.02 -2.08 -11.26
CA ARG A 44 1.49 -3.09 -10.34
C ARG A 44 0.78 -4.22 -11.09
N SER A 45 0.82 -5.43 -10.54
CA SER A 45 0.19 -6.63 -11.07
C SER A 45 -1.34 -6.54 -11.03
N THR A 46 -1.91 -5.91 -10.00
CA THR A 46 -3.37 -5.76 -9.85
C THR A 46 -3.76 -4.29 -9.90
N SER A 47 -4.38 -3.81 -10.99
CA SER A 47 -4.81 -2.41 -11.11
C SER A 47 -5.85 -2.00 -10.06
N ILE A 48 -5.84 -0.72 -9.66
CA ILE A 48 -6.81 -0.10 -8.75
C ILE A 48 -7.71 0.84 -9.55
N ALA A 49 -8.96 0.44 -9.80
CA ALA A 49 -9.89 1.22 -10.63
C ALA A 49 -9.27 1.65 -11.98
N GLY A 50 -8.48 0.76 -12.60
CA GLY A 50 -7.74 1.02 -13.84
C GLY A 50 -6.36 1.66 -13.67
N ALA A 51 -6.03 2.23 -12.51
CA ALA A 51 -4.70 2.77 -12.24
C ALA A 51 -3.70 1.65 -11.89
N ASP A 52 -2.53 1.65 -12.53
CA ASP A 52 -1.49 0.66 -12.26
C ASP A 52 -0.08 1.24 -12.12
N THR A 53 0.05 2.56 -12.14
CA THR A 53 1.32 3.27 -11.95
C THR A 53 1.20 4.38 -10.91
N PHE A 54 2.29 4.64 -10.20
CA PHE A 54 2.39 5.81 -9.34
C PHE A 54 2.43 7.10 -10.19
N PRO A 55 1.73 8.18 -9.82
CA PRO A 55 0.93 8.38 -8.60
C PRO A 55 -0.58 8.07 -8.73
N GLU A 56 -1.04 7.63 -9.90
CA GLU A 56 -2.46 7.46 -10.23
C GLU A 56 -3.20 6.50 -9.28
N GLU A 57 -2.48 5.53 -8.71
CA GLU A 57 -2.98 4.59 -7.70
C GLU A 57 -3.69 5.28 -6.53
N THR A 58 -3.28 6.52 -6.18
CA THR A 58 -3.88 7.28 -5.08
C THR A 58 -5.32 7.68 -5.39
N GLU A 59 -5.58 8.22 -6.58
CA GLU A 59 -6.95 8.51 -7.02
C GLU A 59 -7.71 7.22 -7.31
N GLY A 60 -7.03 6.18 -7.81
CA GLY A 60 -7.60 4.85 -7.96
C GLY A 60 -8.17 4.31 -6.64
N LEU A 61 -7.47 4.49 -5.51
CA LEU A 61 -7.96 4.08 -4.19
C LEU A 61 -9.25 4.82 -3.79
N LEU A 62 -9.37 6.10 -4.14
CA LEU A 62 -10.58 6.89 -3.87
C LEU A 62 -11.73 6.46 -4.78
N ALA A 63 -11.46 6.21 -6.06
CA ALA A 63 -12.46 5.68 -7.00
C ALA A 63 -12.96 4.29 -6.58
N LEU A 64 -12.05 3.38 -6.22
CA LEU A 64 -12.40 2.05 -5.73
C LEU A 64 -13.22 2.10 -4.43
N ALA A 65 -13.00 3.10 -3.57
CA ALA A 65 -13.79 3.27 -2.36
C ALA A 65 -15.27 3.52 -2.70
N GLU A 66 -15.56 4.29 -3.75
CA GLU A 66 -16.92 4.53 -4.23
C GLU A 66 -17.58 3.23 -4.70
N ASP A 67 -16.85 2.38 -5.45
CA ASP A 67 -17.32 1.05 -5.86
C ASP A 67 -17.55 0.08 -4.68
N CYS A 68 -16.92 0.36 -3.53
CA CYS A 68 -17.03 -0.44 -2.30
C CYS A 68 -18.04 0.13 -1.29
N ASP A 69 -18.89 1.09 -1.68
CA ASP A 69 -19.82 1.81 -0.80
C ASP A 69 -19.13 2.51 0.39
N ILE A 70 -17.87 2.91 0.24
CA ILE A 70 -17.10 3.66 1.23
C ILE A 70 -17.10 5.14 0.81
N THR A 71 -17.56 6.02 1.70
CA THR A 71 -17.55 7.46 1.42
C THR A 71 -16.13 7.97 1.22
N ARG A 72 -15.97 9.01 0.40
CA ARG A 72 -14.65 9.63 0.16
C ARG A 72 -13.99 10.13 1.45
N GLU A 73 -14.80 10.62 2.40
CA GLU A 73 -14.34 10.99 3.74
C GLU A 73 -13.76 9.79 4.51
N SER A 74 -14.52 8.69 4.60
CA SER A 74 -14.04 7.48 5.28
C SER A 74 -12.81 6.86 4.58
N ALA A 75 -12.76 6.93 3.24
CA ALA A 75 -11.59 6.51 2.48
C ALA A 75 -10.35 7.33 2.85
N ARG A 76 -10.47 8.66 2.92
CA ARG A 76 -9.39 9.57 3.32
C ARG A 76 -8.94 9.33 4.76
N GLU A 77 -9.86 9.10 5.69
CA GLU A 77 -9.54 8.73 7.08
C GLU A 77 -8.73 7.44 7.15
N ARG A 78 -9.16 6.40 6.41
CA ARG A 78 -8.44 5.12 6.33
C ARG A 78 -7.05 5.27 5.71
N ILE A 79 -6.93 6.10 4.66
CA ILE A 79 -5.63 6.43 4.06
C ILE A 79 -4.73 7.12 5.09
N GLY A 80 -5.24 8.14 5.78
CA GLY A 80 -4.51 8.86 6.83
C GLY A 80 -4.01 7.93 7.93
N ALA A 81 -4.87 7.07 8.47
CA ALA A 81 -4.49 6.11 9.49
C ALA A 81 -3.36 5.17 9.05
N VAL A 82 -3.41 4.66 7.80
CA VAL A 82 -2.34 3.80 7.27
C VAL A 82 -1.04 4.58 7.07
N VAL A 83 -1.11 5.82 6.56
CA VAL A 83 0.06 6.68 6.40
C VAL A 83 0.73 6.94 7.74
N ASP A 84 -0.04 7.27 8.78
CA ASP A 84 0.50 7.55 10.12
C ASP A 84 1.17 6.32 10.74
N HIS A 85 0.57 5.13 10.55
CA HIS A 85 1.17 3.87 11.01
C HIS A 85 2.44 3.47 10.25
N LEU A 86 2.54 3.82 8.97
CA LEU A 86 3.71 3.51 8.14
C LEU A 86 4.77 4.62 8.13
N ALA A 87 4.46 5.83 8.61
CA ALA A 87 5.41 6.94 8.66
C ALA A 87 6.75 6.59 9.36
N PRO A 88 6.79 5.88 10.51
CA PRO A 88 8.04 5.54 11.18
C PRO A 88 8.72 4.25 10.64
N TRP A 89 8.50 3.89 9.36
CA TRP A 89 9.03 2.65 8.79
C TRP A 89 10.56 2.58 8.80
N ARG A 90 11.26 3.71 8.66
CA ARG A 90 12.73 3.75 8.67
C ARG A 90 13.27 3.40 10.06
N GLU A 91 12.66 3.94 11.10
CA GLU A 91 12.99 3.62 12.49
C GLU A 91 12.73 2.14 12.77
N CYS A 92 11.61 1.62 12.28
CA CYS A 92 11.30 0.20 12.37
C CYS A 92 12.36 -0.65 11.66
N ALA A 93 12.74 -0.31 10.42
CA ALA A 93 13.78 -1.01 9.67
C ALA A 93 15.14 -1.01 10.40
N ARG A 94 15.56 0.14 10.95
CA ARG A 94 16.78 0.25 11.77
C ARG A 94 16.73 -0.63 13.01
N SER A 95 15.59 -0.63 13.72
CA SER A 95 15.41 -1.49 14.90
C SER A 95 15.50 -2.98 14.58
N ASN A 96 15.14 -3.36 13.35
CA ASN A 96 15.29 -4.71 12.80
C ASN A 96 16.65 -4.97 12.13
N ARG A 97 17.63 -4.07 12.31
CA ARG A 97 19.02 -4.20 11.84
C ARG A 97 19.18 -4.24 10.31
N LEU A 98 18.27 -3.63 9.56
CA LEU A 98 18.47 -3.40 8.14
C LEU A 98 19.61 -2.39 7.92
N SER A 99 20.35 -2.55 6.83
CA SER A 99 21.43 -1.63 6.50
C SER A 99 20.86 -0.27 6.05
N GLU A 100 21.59 0.82 6.27
CA GLU A 100 21.19 2.13 5.74
C GLU A 100 21.15 2.14 4.20
N HIS A 101 21.92 1.26 3.55
CA HIS A 101 21.86 1.07 2.10
C HIS A 101 20.49 0.53 1.67
N ASP A 102 20.02 -0.56 2.28
CA ASP A 102 18.71 -1.15 1.96
C ASP A 102 17.58 -0.18 2.28
N ILE A 103 17.66 0.52 3.42
CA ILE A 103 16.67 1.53 3.81
C ILE A 103 16.64 2.68 2.79
N THR A 104 17.80 3.12 2.29
CA THR A 104 17.87 4.17 1.28
C THR A 104 17.26 3.70 -0.04
N MET A 105 17.55 2.47 -0.46
CA MET A 105 16.99 1.91 -1.69
C MET A 105 15.47 1.73 -1.59
N MET A 106 14.94 1.19 -0.49
CA MET A 106 13.50 1.05 -0.28
C MET A 106 12.77 2.39 -0.16
N ALA A 107 13.48 3.44 0.28
CA ALA A 107 12.91 4.77 0.38
C ALA A 107 12.51 5.37 -0.98
N GLU A 108 13.17 4.97 -2.07
CA GLU A 108 12.82 5.41 -3.42
C GLU A 108 11.39 4.99 -3.80
N ALA A 109 10.94 3.84 -3.30
CA ALA A 109 9.57 3.36 -3.48
C ALA A 109 8.58 3.98 -2.47
N ILE A 110 8.93 3.95 -1.19
CA ILE A 110 7.99 4.19 -0.08
C ILE A 110 7.73 5.69 0.14
N ALA A 111 8.78 6.52 0.14
CA ALA A 111 8.67 7.93 0.52
C ALA A 111 7.72 8.75 -0.38
N PRO A 112 7.85 8.71 -1.74
CA PRO A 112 6.94 9.49 -2.60
C PRO A 112 5.48 9.01 -2.51
N ARG A 113 5.27 7.71 -2.25
CA ARG A 113 3.93 7.13 -2.11
C ARG A 113 3.26 7.52 -0.79
N LEU A 114 3.99 7.50 0.33
CA LEU A 114 3.49 8.04 1.60
C LEU A 114 3.16 9.54 1.50
N GLU A 115 3.97 10.32 0.77
CA GLU A 115 3.69 11.73 0.55
C GLU A 115 2.40 11.95 -0.26
N ALA A 116 2.24 11.22 -1.38
CA ALA A 116 1.05 11.31 -2.22
C ALA A 116 -0.23 10.91 -1.47
N LEU A 117 -0.19 9.78 -0.75
CA LEU A 117 -1.30 9.32 0.09
C LEU A 117 -1.60 10.32 1.22
N GLY A 118 -0.57 10.88 1.85
CA GLY A 118 -0.73 11.90 2.89
C GLY A 118 -1.39 13.18 2.37
N LYS A 119 -1.07 13.61 1.14
CA LYS A 119 -1.75 14.74 0.48
C LYS A 119 -3.22 14.41 0.21
N ALA A 120 -3.51 13.21 -0.31
CA ALA A 120 -4.88 12.78 -0.60
C ALA A 120 -5.74 12.68 0.67
N ALA A 121 -5.18 12.17 1.77
CA ALA A 121 -5.87 12.09 3.06
C ALA A 121 -6.27 13.47 3.62
N ARG A 122 -5.48 14.52 3.33
CA ARG A 122 -5.73 15.90 3.80
C ARG A 122 -6.49 16.78 2.79
N ALA A 123 -6.72 16.28 1.59
CA ALA A 123 -7.45 17.04 0.56
C ALA A 123 -8.90 17.25 1.00
N ARG A 124 -9.39 18.48 0.86
CA ARG A 124 -10.80 18.83 1.13
C ARG A 124 -11.71 18.18 0.08
#